data_AF-S4NRW2-F1
#
_entry.id   AF-S4NRW2-F1
#
_cell.length_a   1.000
_cell.length_b   1.000
_cell.length_c   1.000
_cell.angle_alpha   90.00
_cell.angle_beta   90.00
_cell.angle_gamma   90.00
#
_symmetry.space_group_name_H-M   'P 1'
#
loop_
_entity.id
_entity.type
_entity.pdbx_description
1 polymer ?
#
loop_
_entity_poly.entity_id
_entity_poly.type
_entity_poly.pdbx_seq_one_letter_code
_entity_poly.pdbx_strand_id
1 'polypeptide(L)'
;MITSLLAPRDIPDINPNLVEMLEEDGVTIEQEDSEDDDGDDAILGCQYPFGFANSILTEFKEIGTEFPQIFELRVPELVPVNKRNTLREQYEEHKFSSDHYLADYFDKELLAPYLNATMAWVSPDFDQNIDFTEEEVSILK
;
A
#
# COMPACT_ATOMS: atom_id res chain seq x y z
N MET A 1 24.71 -33.59 -27.07
CA MET A 1 25.11 -33.90 -25.68
C MET A 1 24.42 -32.90 -24.74
N ILE A 2 23.17 -33.19 -24.35
CA ILE A 2 22.38 -32.34 -23.43
C ILE A 2 22.79 -32.52 -21.97
N THR A 3 23.44 -33.65 -21.64
CA THR A 3 23.87 -34.01 -20.28
C THR A 3 25.01 -33.15 -19.73
N SER A 4 25.71 -32.38 -20.59
CA SER A 4 26.76 -31.45 -20.13
C SER A 4 26.21 -30.14 -19.55
N LEU A 5 24.91 -29.85 -19.74
CA LEU A 5 24.23 -28.69 -19.17
C LEU A 5 23.69 -28.97 -17.76
N LEU A 6 23.59 -30.24 -17.35
CA LEU A 6 23.18 -30.66 -16.00
C LEU A 6 24.36 -30.91 -15.07
N ALA A 7 25.60 -30.75 -15.54
CA ALA A 7 26.76 -30.82 -14.68
C ALA A 7 26.76 -29.58 -13.75
N PRO A 8 26.93 -29.76 -12.43
CA PRO A 8 27.09 -28.63 -11.52
C PRO A 8 28.29 -27.84 -12.00
N ARG A 9 28.05 -26.62 -12.46
CA ARG A 9 29.13 -25.64 -12.66
C ARG A 9 29.48 -25.13 -11.27
N ASP A 10 30.77 -25.07 -10.96
CA ASP A 10 31.26 -24.38 -9.78
C ASP A 10 30.68 -22.96 -9.78
N ILE A 11 29.67 -22.74 -8.95
CA ILE A 11 29.10 -21.43 -8.72
C ILE A 11 30.23 -20.66 -8.02
N PRO A 12 30.78 -19.59 -8.61
CA PRO A 12 31.75 -18.76 -7.88
C PRO A 12 31.06 -18.29 -6.59
N ASP A 13 31.75 -18.38 -5.45
CA ASP A 13 31.27 -17.89 -4.16
C ASP A 13 30.61 -16.52 -4.35
N ILE A 14 29.28 -16.52 -4.43
CA ILE A 14 28.49 -15.30 -4.51
C ILE A 14 28.74 -14.63 -3.17
N ASN A 15 29.35 -13.45 -3.23
CA ASN A 15 29.55 -12.62 -2.04
C ASN A 15 28.17 -12.45 -1.38
N PRO A 16 27.95 -12.95 -0.15
CA PRO A 16 26.66 -12.85 0.52
C PRO A 16 26.22 -11.39 0.73
N ASN A 17 27.15 -10.42 0.63
CA ASN A 17 26.84 -8.99 0.63
C ASN A 17 26.31 -8.44 -0.71
N LEU A 18 26.23 -9.26 -1.76
CA LEU A 18 25.67 -8.89 -3.06
C LEU A 18 24.23 -9.42 -3.25
N VAL A 19 23.65 -9.97 -2.20
CA VAL A 19 22.23 -10.33 -2.16
C VAL A 19 21.47 -9.10 -1.69
N GLU A 20 20.84 -8.38 -2.62
CA GLU A 20 19.79 -7.41 -2.27
C GLU A 20 18.65 -8.20 -1.62
N MET A 21 18.51 -8.03 -0.30
CA MET A 21 17.31 -8.48 0.40
C MET A 21 16.19 -7.51 -0.01
N LEU A 22 15.15 -8.02 -0.63
CA LEU A 22 13.92 -7.24 -0.81
C LEU A 22 13.41 -6.91 0.59
N GLU A 23 13.39 -5.62 0.93
CA GLU A 23 12.87 -5.13 2.20
C GLU A 23 11.39 -5.55 2.32
N GLU A 24 11.02 -6.12 3.47
CA GLU A 24 9.66 -6.51 3.76
C GLU A 24 8.83 -5.24 4.04
N ASP A 25 8.31 -4.63 2.98
CA ASP A 25 7.64 -3.33 3.03
C ASP A 25 6.31 -3.40 3.80
N GLY A 26 6.25 -2.83 5.01
CA GLY A 26 5.01 -2.54 5.75
C GLY A 26 5.17 -2.51 7.27
N VAL A 27 4.40 -1.64 7.93
CA VAL A 27 4.40 -1.54 9.40
C VAL A 27 3.60 -2.70 9.98
N THR A 28 4.28 -3.79 10.31
CA THR A 28 3.83 -4.69 11.37
C THR A 28 4.24 -4.07 12.69
N ILE A 29 3.29 -3.91 13.61
CA ILE A 29 3.64 -3.85 15.04
C ILE A 29 4.13 -5.26 15.38
N GLU A 30 5.36 -5.58 14.95
CA GLU A 30 6.12 -6.59 15.66
C GLU A 30 6.32 -6.03 17.06
N GLN A 31 6.14 -6.89 18.05
CA GLN A 31 6.24 -6.57 19.47
C GLN A 31 7.67 -6.14 19.81
N GLU A 32 8.07 -4.95 19.38
CA GLU A 32 9.17 -4.22 19.96
C GLU A 32 8.56 -3.46 21.13
N ASP A 33 8.84 -3.97 22.32
CA ASP A 33 8.61 -3.33 23.62
C ASP A 33 9.30 -1.96 23.64
N SER A 34 8.66 -0.97 23.02
CA SER A 34 8.93 0.44 23.26
C SER A 34 8.15 0.81 24.50
N GLU A 35 8.84 0.69 25.64
CA GLU A 35 8.44 1.25 26.92
C GLU A 35 8.36 2.77 26.81
N ASP A 36 7.31 3.32 26.21
CA ASP A 36 6.89 4.70 26.42
C ASP A 36 5.35 4.77 26.51
N ASP A 37 4.95 4.79 27.77
CA ASP A 37 3.63 4.98 28.37
C ASP A 37 2.80 6.10 27.72
N ASP A 38 1.67 5.72 27.12
CA ASP A 38 0.40 6.43 27.33
C ASP A 38 -0.78 5.49 26.96
N GLY A 39 -1.42 4.95 28.00
CA GLY A 39 -2.84 4.60 28.02
C GLY A 39 -3.27 3.31 27.31
N ASP A 40 -3.19 2.20 28.03
CA ASP A 40 -4.32 1.31 28.35
C ASP A 40 -5.35 1.00 27.24
N ASP A 41 -4.90 0.50 26.08
CA ASP A 41 -5.83 -0.15 25.14
C ASP A 41 -5.19 -1.29 24.32
N ALA A 42 -4.01 -1.77 24.75
CA ALA A 42 -3.51 -3.10 24.41
C ALA A 42 -4.28 -4.20 25.18
N ILE A 43 -5.55 -3.94 25.50
CA ILE A 43 -6.46 -4.95 26.02
C ILE A 43 -6.79 -5.83 24.82
N LEU A 44 -6.31 -7.06 24.88
CA LEU A 44 -6.83 -8.22 24.15
C LEU A 44 -8.38 -8.21 24.18
N GLY A 45 -9.02 -7.48 23.26
CA GLY A 45 -10.47 -7.27 23.25
C GLY A 45 -10.97 -5.94 22.66
N CYS A 46 -10.15 -4.89 22.58
CA CYS A 46 -10.59 -3.61 22.02
C CYS A 46 -10.28 -3.55 20.51
N GLN A 47 -11.29 -3.86 19.68
CA GLN A 47 -11.22 -3.65 18.24
C GLN A 47 -11.66 -2.22 17.90
N TYR A 48 -10.83 -1.50 17.14
CA TYR A 48 -11.14 -0.15 16.69
C TYR A 48 -11.81 -0.17 15.32
N PRO A 49 -13.00 0.42 15.17
CA PRO A 49 -13.65 0.47 13.88
C PRO A 49 -12.88 1.34 12.87
N PHE A 50 -13.10 1.09 11.59
CA PHE A 50 -12.53 1.85 10.48
C PHE A 50 -13.52 1.97 9.31
N GLY A 51 -13.07 2.60 8.22
CA GLY A 51 -13.87 2.80 7.00
C GLY A 51 -14.92 3.91 7.14
N PHE A 52 -15.93 3.88 6.27
CA PHE A 52 -16.98 4.88 6.24
C PHE A 52 -17.73 4.92 7.57
N ALA A 53 -17.78 6.10 8.18
CA ALA A 53 -18.44 6.35 9.46
C ALA A 53 -17.99 5.40 10.61
N ASN A 54 -16.78 4.83 10.54
CA ASN A 54 -16.29 3.86 11.53
C ASN A 54 -17.28 2.69 11.74
N SER A 55 -17.81 2.16 10.64
CA SER A 55 -18.81 1.09 10.67
C SER A 55 -18.21 -0.32 10.54
N ILE A 56 -16.93 -0.44 10.18
CA ILE A 56 -16.28 -1.71 9.88
C ILE A 56 -15.42 -2.14 11.08
N LEU A 57 -15.66 -3.35 11.57
CA LEU A 57 -14.93 -4.04 12.65
C LEU A 57 -14.45 -5.44 12.22
N THR A 58 -14.53 -5.75 10.93
CA THR A 58 -14.11 -7.05 10.39
C THR A 58 -12.60 -7.22 10.50
N GLU A 59 -12.16 -8.47 10.61
CA GLU A 59 -10.73 -8.84 10.61
C GLU A 59 -10.11 -8.46 9.25
N PHE A 60 -9.40 -7.34 9.23
CA PHE A 60 -8.67 -6.85 8.06
C PHE A 60 -7.28 -7.46 7.98
N LYS A 61 -6.79 -8.01 9.10
CA LYS A 61 -5.49 -8.66 9.21
C LYS A 61 -5.19 -9.60 8.03
N GLU A 62 -6.11 -10.46 7.61
CA GLU A 62 -5.86 -11.43 6.55
C GLU A 62 -5.46 -10.72 5.24
N ILE A 63 -6.28 -9.78 4.77
CA ILE A 63 -6.03 -9.04 3.53
C ILE A 63 -4.84 -8.08 3.65
N GLY A 64 -4.66 -7.47 4.82
CA GLY A 64 -3.52 -6.60 5.12
C GLY A 64 -2.19 -7.35 5.09
N THR A 65 -2.18 -8.61 5.53
CA THR A 65 -0.99 -9.48 5.46
C THR A 65 -0.78 -10.10 4.08
N GLU A 66 -1.85 -10.36 3.31
CA GLU A 66 -1.75 -10.91 1.95
C GLU A 66 -1.19 -9.87 0.97
N PHE A 67 -1.57 -8.60 1.11
CA PHE A 67 -1.17 -7.51 0.22
C PHE A 67 -0.45 -6.37 0.96
N PRO A 68 0.74 -6.62 1.53
CA PRO A 68 1.45 -5.64 2.36
C PRO A 68 1.87 -4.38 1.58
N GLN A 69 2.01 -4.51 0.26
CA GLN A 69 2.43 -3.43 -0.63
C GLN A 69 1.31 -2.40 -0.89
N ILE A 70 0.06 -2.81 -0.69
CA ILE A 70 -1.14 -1.99 -0.93
C ILE A 70 -1.51 -1.21 0.34
N PHE A 71 -1.31 -1.82 1.50
CA PHE A 71 -1.78 -1.29 2.78
C PHE A 71 -0.62 -0.83 3.67
N GLU A 72 -0.57 0.47 3.92
CA GLU A 72 0.39 1.09 4.85
C GLU A 72 0.21 0.55 6.28
N LEU A 73 -1.05 0.40 6.70
CA LEU A 73 -1.44 -0.17 7.99
C LEU A 73 -2.11 -1.53 7.78
N ARG A 74 -1.38 -2.61 8.12
CA ARG A 74 -1.83 -3.99 7.85
C ARG A 74 -2.95 -4.48 8.79
N VAL A 75 -3.07 -3.90 9.98
CA VAL A 75 -4.05 -4.32 11.01
C VAL A 75 -4.74 -3.11 11.65
N PRO A 76 -5.59 -2.37 10.91
CA PRO A 76 -6.25 -1.15 11.38
C PRO A 76 -7.19 -1.37 12.58
N GLU A 77 -7.71 -2.58 12.75
CA GLU A 77 -8.60 -2.96 13.86
C GLU A 77 -7.90 -2.98 15.22
N LEU A 78 -6.57 -3.01 15.28
CA LEU A 78 -5.79 -2.96 16.52
C LEU A 78 -5.22 -1.57 16.82
N VAL A 79 -5.48 -0.58 15.96
CA VAL A 79 -4.89 0.75 16.07
C VAL A 79 -5.97 1.82 16.27
N PRO A 80 -5.91 2.60 17.36
CA PRO A 80 -6.85 3.68 17.59
C PRO A 80 -6.65 4.82 16.60
N VAL A 81 -7.74 5.54 16.29
CA VAL A 81 -7.77 6.61 15.28
C VAL A 81 -6.71 7.70 15.53
N ASN A 82 -6.43 8.03 16.79
CA ASN A 82 -5.44 9.04 17.15
C ASN A 82 -3.99 8.62 16.83
N LYS A 83 -3.67 7.32 16.79
CA LYS A 83 -2.32 6.80 16.48
C LYS A 83 -2.10 6.56 14.98
N ARG A 84 -3.18 6.40 14.20
CA ARG A 84 -3.09 6.06 12.76
C ARG A 84 -2.31 7.10 11.94
N ASN A 85 -2.48 8.39 12.23
CA ASN A 85 -1.75 9.43 11.49
C ASN A 85 -0.24 9.36 11.72
N THR A 86 0.18 9.16 12.97
CA THR A 86 1.60 9.04 13.32
C THR A 86 2.24 7.82 12.66
N LEU A 87 1.55 6.67 12.65
CA LEU A 87 2.06 5.46 11.98
C LEU A 87 2.17 5.64 10.47
N ARG A 88 1.22 6.36 9.84
CA ARG A 88 1.30 6.70 8.42
C ARG A 88 2.53 7.55 8.13
N GLU A 89 2.76 8.60 8.90
CA GLU A 89 3.92 9.48 8.73
C GLU A 89 5.25 8.70 8.86
N GLN A 90 5.34 7.80 9.83
CA GLN A 90 6.52 6.92 9.99
C GLN A 90 6.72 5.99 8.79
N TYR A 91 5.64 5.40 8.27
CA TYR A 91 5.70 4.54 7.09
C TYR A 91 6.11 5.31 5.83
N GLU A 92 5.52 6.49 5.60
CA GLU A 92 5.84 7.35 4.46
C GLU A 92 7.31 7.78 4.46
N GLU A 93 7.84 8.16 5.63
CA GLU A 93 9.25 8.53 5.78
C GLU A 93 10.18 7.33 5.52
N HIS A 94 9.81 6.15 6.01
CA HIS A 94 10.60 4.94 5.79
C HIS A 94 10.58 4.47 4.33
N LYS A 95 9.41 4.52 3.67
CA LYS A 95 9.23 4.10 2.28
C LYS A 95 9.86 5.08 1.28
N PHE A 96 10.08 6.32 1.67
CA PHE A 96 10.61 7.33 0.77
C PHE A 96 12.06 7.02 0.37
N SER A 97 12.26 6.76 -0.93
CA SER A 97 13.60 6.62 -1.51
C SER A 97 13.99 7.87 -2.30
N SER A 98 15.01 8.58 -1.79
CA SER A 98 15.54 9.77 -2.45
C SER A 98 16.18 9.47 -3.80
N ASP A 99 16.75 8.27 -3.97
CA ASP A 99 17.38 7.86 -5.23
C ASP A 99 16.34 7.63 -6.33
N HIS A 100 15.23 6.95 -6.01
CA HIS A 100 14.11 6.79 -6.94
C HIS A 100 13.50 8.13 -7.32
N TYR A 101 13.28 9.01 -6.33
CA TYR A 101 12.77 10.36 -6.59
C TYR A 101 13.67 11.15 -7.55
N LEU A 102 14.99 11.10 -7.34
CA LEU A 102 15.94 11.82 -8.20
C LEU A 102 16.02 11.22 -9.60
N ALA A 103 15.99 9.89 -9.73
CA ALA A 103 15.97 9.22 -11.02
C ALA A 103 14.77 9.69 -11.87
N ASP A 104 13.56 9.63 -11.30
CA ASP A 104 12.33 10.08 -11.97
C ASP A 104 12.39 11.58 -12.31
N TYR A 105 13.00 12.40 -11.45
CA TYR A 105 13.15 13.83 -11.69
C TYR A 105 14.05 14.15 -12.90
N PHE A 106 15.11 13.36 -13.12
CA PHE A 106 16.03 13.54 -14.24
C PHE A 106 15.48 12.93 -15.54
N ASP A 107 14.79 11.80 -15.47
CA ASP A 107 14.27 11.04 -16.63
C ASP A 107 12.89 11.52 -17.10
N LYS A 108 12.79 12.82 -17.41
CA LYS A 108 11.53 13.50 -17.76
C LYS A 108 10.81 12.92 -18.98
N GLU A 109 11.55 12.28 -19.89
CA GLU A 109 10.98 11.65 -21.08
C GLU A 109 10.04 10.48 -20.72
N LEU A 110 10.34 9.76 -19.63
CA LEU A 110 9.50 8.65 -19.13
C LEU A 110 8.21 9.17 -18.49
N LEU A 111 8.25 10.35 -17.87
CA LEU A 111 7.09 11.00 -17.24
C LEU A 111 6.18 11.73 -18.23
N ALA A 112 6.70 12.13 -19.40
CA ALA A 112 5.96 12.95 -20.36
C ALA A 112 4.59 12.40 -20.78
N PRO A 113 4.39 11.08 -21.01
CA PRO A 113 3.06 10.53 -21.33
C PRO A 113 2.04 10.72 -20.22
N TYR A 114 2.46 10.61 -18.96
CA TYR A 114 1.60 10.75 -17.79
C TYR A 114 1.25 12.21 -17.50
N LEU A 115 2.21 13.13 -17.68
CA LEU A 115 1.98 14.56 -17.50
C LEU A 115 1.08 15.17 -18.59
N ASN A 116 1.15 14.64 -19.80
CA ASN A 116 0.34 15.10 -20.94
C ASN A 116 -0.99 14.34 -21.07
N ALA A 117 -1.23 13.33 -20.24
CA ALA A 117 -2.48 12.57 -20.28
C ALA A 117 -3.64 13.45 -19.77
N THR A 118 -4.70 13.53 -20.56
CA THR A 118 -5.97 14.12 -20.13
C THR A 118 -6.91 13.01 -19.71
N MET A 119 -7.33 13.02 -18.44
CA MET A 119 -8.31 12.05 -17.95
C MET A 119 -9.68 12.33 -18.56
N ALA A 120 -10.42 11.27 -18.88
CA ALA A 120 -11.74 11.40 -19.51
C ALA A 120 -12.70 12.27 -18.70
N TRP A 121 -12.63 12.22 -17.37
CA TRP A 121 -13.47 13.02 -16.47
C TRP A 121 -13.11 14.50 -16.33
N VAL A 122 -11.99 14.91 -16.92
CA VAL A 122 -11.63 16.34 -17.02
C VAL A 122 -12.24 16.96 -18.28
N SER A 123 -12.66 16.14 -19.25
CA SER A 123 -13.27 16.66 -20.47
C SER A 123 -14.60 17.35 -20.15
N PRO A 124 -14.90 18.49 -20.81
CA PRO A 124 -16.16 19.19 -20.59
C PRO A 124 -17.37 18.32 -20.95
N ASP A 125 -17.19 17.40 -21.89
CA ASP A 125 -18.21 16.48 -22.38
C ASP A 125 -18.37 15.23 -21.50
N PHE A 126 -17.58 15.11 -20.43
CA PHE A 126 -17.74 14.03 -19.48
C PHE A 126 -19.09 14.14 -18.79
N ASP A 127 -19.84 13.03 -18.78
CA ASP A 127 -21.02 12.87 -17.92
C ASP A 127 -22.21 13.80 -18.29
N GLN A 128 -22.15 14.54 -19.41
CA GLN A 128 -23.22 15.48 -19.80
C GLN A 128 -24.57 14.81 -20.13
N ASN A 129 -24.61 13.48 -20.31
CA ASN A 129 -25.81 12.73 -20.69
C ASN A 129 -26.08 11.52 -19.76
N ILE A 130 -25.67 11.57 -18.49
CA ILE A 130 -25.94 10.49 -17.51
C ILE A 130 -27.28 10.69 -16.79
N ASP A 131 -28.04 11.73 -17.14
CA ASP A 131 -29.42 11.84 -16.68
C ASP A 131 -30.19 10.57 -17.04
N PHE A 132 -30.83 9.98 -16.02
CA PHE A 132 -31.71 8.83 -16.21
C PHE A 132 -32.72 9.16 -17.30
N THR A 133 -32.86 8.25 -18.24
CA THR A 133 -33.93 8.34 -19.24
C THR A 133 -35.29 8.34 -18.53
N GLU A 134 -36.31 8.96 -19.14
CA GLU A 134 -37.67 8.96 -18.58
C GLU A 134 -38.18 7.53 -18.31
N GLU A 135 -37.71 6.56 -19.09
CA GLU A 135 -37.97 5.13 -18.93
C GLU A 135 -37.33 4.58 -17.65
N GLU A 136 -36.06 4.86 -17.37
CA GLU A 136 -35.36 4.43 -16.15
C GLU A 136 -35.95 5.08 -14.89
N VAL A 137 -36.31 6.37 -14.96
CA VAL A 137 -36.99 7.07 -13.86
C VAL A 137 -38.35 6.44 -13.55
N SER A 138 -39.05 5.93 -14.57
CA SER A 138 -40.34 5.26 -14.40
C SER A 138 -40.24 3.90 -13.70
N ILE A 139 -39.09 3.22 -13.81
CA ILE A 139 -38.81 1.93 -13.17
C ILE A 139 -38.42 2.11 -11.68
N LEU A 140 -37.91 3.28 -11.31
CA LEU A 140 -37.46 3.60 -9.95
C LEU A 140 -38.57 4.17 -9.04
N LYS A 141 -39.77 4.42 -9.56
CA LYS A 141 -40.96 4.85 -8.81
C LYS A 141 -41.82 3.67 -8.39
#